data_AF-X1M5K0-F1
#
_entry.id   AF-X1M5K0-F1
#
_cell.length_a   1.000
_cell.length_b   1.000
_cell.length_c   1.000
_cell.angle_alpha   90.00
_cell.angle_beta   90.00
_cell.angle_gamma   90.00
#
_symmetry.space_group_name_H-M   'P 1'
#
loop_
_entity.id
_entity.type
_entity.pdbx_description
1 polymer ?
#
loop_
_entity_poly.entity_id
_entity_poly.type
_entity_poly.pdbx_seq_one_letter_code
_entity_poly.pdbx_strand_id
1 'polypeptide(L)'
;AKNIHASERGSNKKGNVELPDWLGKARDELWKGQCNCAYWHGVFGGLYFPHLRKAIYKHLINAEKTVDGKNQTGSKCIETEEFDFDLDGNPEVLVSTPLLNAYFKPFMGASLFELDYKPQNLNLLTTLTRRKEAYHEEIIRASLFDSKSDMENKSVKSI
;
A
#
# COMPACT_ATOMS: atom_id res chain seq x y z
N ALA A 1 -31.29 28.54 -15.98
CA ALA A 1 -31.49 27.84 -17.26
C ALA A 1 -31.00 28.72 -18.42
N LYS A 2 -29.80 28.45 -18.95
CA LYS A 2 -29.35 28.90 -20.27
C LYS A 2 -28.46 27.80 -20.84
N ASN A 3 -28.95 27.18 -21.92
CA ASN A 3 -28.24 26.19 -22.71
C ASN A 3 -27.04 26.83 -23.41
N ILE A 4 -25.89 26.15 -23.38
CA ILE A 4 -24.76 26.39 -24.27
C ILE A 4 -24.48 25.08 -25.01
N HIS A 5 -24.30 25.24 -26.31
CA HIS A 5 -24.30 24.21 -27.34
C HIS A 5 -23.42 22.99 -27.06
N ALA A 6 -23.95 21.84 -27.48
CA ALA A 6 -23.18 20.65 -27.78
C ALA A 6 -22.07 21.03 -28.78
N SER A 7 -20.83 21.08 -28.28
CA SER A 7 -19.64 21.18 -29.09
C SER A 7 -19.39 19.85 -29.80
N GLU A 8 -19.05 19.96 -31.06
CA GLU A 8 -18.94 18.92 -32.07
C GLU A 8 -18.04 17.76 -31.59
N ARG A 9 -18.49 16.53 -31.85
CA ARG A 9 -17.64 15.34 -31.80
C ARG A 9 -16.61 15.45 -32.94
N GLY A 10 -15.56 16.20 -32.68
CA GLY A 10 -14.36 16.22 -33.49
C GLY A 10 -13.83 14.79 -33.59
N SER A 11 -13.88 14.25 -34.81
CA SER A 11 -13.26 12.99 -35.18
C SER A 11 -11.74 13.14 -35.05
N ASN A 12 -11.21 13.00 -33.84
CA ASN A 12 -9.78 12.97 -33.64
C ASN A 12 -9.29 11.58 -33.99
N LYS A 13 -8.58 11.49 -35.12
CA LYS A 13 -7.90 10.30 -35.61
C LYS A 13 -7.19 9.64 -34.42
N LYS A 14 -7.49 8.36 -34.15
CA LYS A 14 -6.67 7.51 -33.27
C LYS A 14 -5.29 7.34 -33.93
N GLY A 15 -4.46 8.36 -33.86
CA GLY A 15 -3.03 8.19 -34.00
C GLY A 15 -2.62 7.24 -32.89
N ASN A 16 -2.02 6.12 -33.26
CA ASN A 16 -1.46 5.19 -32.29
C ASN A 16 -0.33 5.96 -31.59
N VAL A 17 -0.60 6.58 -30.45
CA VAL A 17 0.41 7.29 -29.67
C VAL A 17 1.28 6.21 -29.05
N GLU A 18 2.40 5.92 -29.70
CA GLU A 18 3.41 5.05 -29.11
C GLU A 18 3.97 5.74 -27.86
N LEU A 19 3.68 5.14 -26.71
CA LEU A 19 4.23 5.60 -25.44
C LEU A 19 5.73 5.29 -25.41
N PRO A 20 6.56 6.16 -24.81
CA PRO A 20 7.97 5.86 -24.60
C PRO A 20 8.17 4.54 -23.84
N ASP A 21 9.21 3.78 -24.18
CA ASP A 21 9.55 2.50 -23.53
C ASP A 21 9.64 2.59 -21.99
N TRP A 22 10.17 3.70 -21.47
CA TRP A 22 10.27 3.92 -20.02
C TRP A 22 8.90 4.03 -19.34
N LEU A 23 7.89 4.57 -20.03
CA LEU A 23 6.54 4.67 -19.50
C LEU A 23 5.84 3.30 -19.50
N GLY A 24 6.14 2.46 -20.49
CA GLY A 24 5.75 1.06 -20.49
C GLY A 24 6.32 0.32 -19.27
N LYS A 25 7.61 0.51 -18.97
CA LYS A 25 8.26 -0.08 -17.78
C LYS A 25 7.67 0.41 -16.46
N ALA A 26 7.41 1.71 -16.33
CA ALA A 26 6.77 2.27 -15.13
C ALA A 26 5.36 1.68 -14.93
N ARG A 27 4.59 1.53 -16.01
CA ARG A 27 3.26 0.91 -15.99
C ARG A 27 3.32 -0.57 -15.60
N ASP A 28 4.30 -1.32 -16.10
CA ASP A 28 4.45 -2.74 -15.75
C ASP A 28 4.78 -2.91 -14.26
N GLU A 29 5.61 -2.05 -13.69
CA GLU A 29 5.86 -2.02 -12.24
C GLU A 29 4.58 -1.64 -11.47
N LEU A 30 3.83 -0.63 -11.91
CA LEU A 30 2.54 -0.28 -11.31
C LEU A 30 1.58 -1.46 -11.30
N TRP A 31 1.45 -2.20 -12.40
CA TRP A 31 0.58 -3.38 -12.49
C TRP A 31 1.01 -4.51 -11.54
N LYS A 32 2.32 -4.74 -11.37
CA LYS A 32 2.81 -5.71 -10.37
C LYS A 32 2.46 -5.28 -8.95
N GLY A 33 2.49 -3.97 -8.70
CA GLY A 33 2.03 -3.36 -7.46
C GLY A 33 0.53 -3.53 -7.19
N GLN A 34 -0.29 -3.92 -8.17
CA GLN A 34 -1.74 -4.08 -8.00
C GLN A 34 -2.15 -5.53 -7.64
N CYS A 35 -1.20 -6.39 -7.27
CA CYS A 35 -1.53 -7.76 -6.86
C CYS A 35 -2.41 -7.77 -5.60
N ASN A 36 -3.65 -8.23 -5.75
CA ASN A 36 -4.71 -8.14 -4.73
C ASN A 36 -4.35 -8.73 -3.36
N CYS A 37 -3.50 -9.77 -3.31
CA CYS A 37 -3.31 -10.60 -2.11
C CYS A 37 -2.86 -9.82 -0.88
N ALA A 38 -2.11 -8.73 -1.06
CA ALA A 38 -1.60 -7.93 0.05
C ALA A 38 -2.58 -6.88 0.56
N TYR A 39 -3.72 -6.66 -0.11
CA TYR A 39 -4.65 -5.57 0.17
C TYR A 39 -5.79 -5.95 1.12
N TRP A 40 -5.98 -7.24 1.38
CA TRP A 40 -7.06 -7.72 2.24
C TRP A 40 -6.63 -8.98 2.99
N HIS A 41 -7.42 -9.35 3.99
CA HIS A 41 -7.25 -10.57 4.76
C HIS A 41 -8.57 -11.33 4.83
N GLY A 42 -8.49 -12.66 4.76
CA GLY A 42 -9.61 -13.58 4.88
C GLY A 42 -9.12 -14.90 5.45
N VAL A 43 -9.46 -16.03 4.83
CA VAL A 43 -8.96 -17.35 5.28
C VAL A 43 -7.44 -17.47 5.11
N PHE A 44 -6.87 -16.79 4.11
CA PHE A 44 -5.43 -16.73 3.89
C PHE A 44 -4.81 -15.49 4.53
N GLY A 45 -3.55 -15.59 4.94
CA GLY A 45 -2.85 -14.51 5.65
C GLY A 45 -2.89 -13.17 4.92
N GLY A 46 -2.74 -13.15 3.59
CA GLY A 46 -2.93 -11.96 2.76
C GLY A 46 -2.15 -10.75 3.27
N LEU A 47 -2.84 -9.67 3.61
CA LEU A 47 -2.32 -8.45 4.26
C LEU A 47 -1.36 -8.75 5.43
N TYR A 48 -1.62 -9.79 6.23
CA TYR A 48 -0.78 -10.15 7.36
C TYR A 48 0.60 -10.67 6.97
N PHE A 49 0.80 -11.13 5.73
CA PHE A 49 2.10 -11.63 5.26
C PHE A 49 3.04 -10.47 4.87
N PRO A 50 4.15 -10.25 5.61
CA PRO A 50 5.00 -9.09 5.36
C PRO A 50 5.68 -9.11 3.98
N HIS A 51 5.98 -10.29 3.45
CA HIS A 51 6.62 -10.44 2.15
C HIS A 51 5.72 -10.01 0.99
N LEU A 52 4.39 -10.20 1.11
CA LEU A 52 3.44 -9.73 0.10
C LEU A 52 3.37 -8.20 0.10
N ARG A 53 3.21 -7.57 1.28
CA ARG A 53 3.20 -6.10 1.40
C ARG A 53 4.50 -5.48 0.90
N LYS A 54 5.65 -6.05 1.27
CA LYS A 54 6.97 -5.59 0.77
C LYS A 54 7.08 -5.68 -0.75
N ALA A 55 6.52 -6.72 -1.37
CA ALA A 55 6.54 -6.86 -2.83
C ALA A 55 5.71 -5.77 -3.51
N ILE A 56 4.52 -5.44 -2.98
CA ILE A 56 3.70 -4.32 -3.48
C ILE A 56 4.46 -3.01 -3.42
N TYR A 57 4.96 -2.63 -2.24
CA TYR A 57 5.72 -1.38 -2.06
C TYR A 57 6.93 -1.30 -2.99
N LYS A 58 7.68 -2.40 -3.14
CA LYS A 58 8.83 -2.45 -4.06
C LYS A 58 8.45 -2.05 -5.48
N HIS A 59 7.33 -2.55 -5.98
CA HIS A 59 6.87 -2.29 -7.33
C HIS A 59 6.29 -0.88 -7.49
N LEU A 60 5.55 -0.38 -6.49
CA LEU A 60 5.05 1.01 -6.50
C LEU A 60 6.18 2.03 -6.50
N ILE A 61 7.17 1.87 -5.60
CA ILE A 61 8.33 2.77 -5.51
C ILE A 61 9.18 2.71 -6.79
N ASN A 62 9.31 1.54 -7.43
CA ASN A 62 9.98 1.42 -8.72
C ASN A 62 9.25 2.18 -9.84
N ALA A 63 7.92 2.11 -9.89
CA ALA A 63 7.11 2.83 -10.86
C ALA A 63 7.32 4.34 -10.70
N GLU A 64 7.19 4.84 -9.47
CA GLU A 64 7.40 6.25 -9.12
C GLU A 64 8.80 6.72 -9.53
N LYS A 65 9.87 6.03 -9.11
CA LYS A 65 11.26 6.38 -9.50
C LYS A 65 11.47 6.49 -10.99
N THR A 66 10.79 5.64 -11.77
CA THR A 66 10.90 5.64 -13.22
C THR A 66 10.26 6.90 -13.81
N VAL A 67 9.15 7.37 -13.25
CA VAL A 67 8.48 8.61 -13.64
C VAL A 67 9.27 9.82 -13.16
N ASP A 68 9.70 9.84 -11.90
CA ASP A 68 10.50 10.92 -11.31
C ASP A 68 11.79 11.18 -12.10
N GLY A 69 12.48 10.11 -12.50
CA GLY A 69 13.71 10.21 -13.28
C GLY A 69 13.53 10.82 -14.69
N LYS A 70 12.28 11.01 -15.14
CA LYS A 70 11.94 11.62 -16.44
C LYS A 70 11.29 12.99 -16.30
N ASN A 71 10.59 13.25 -15.19
CA ASN A 71 9.99 14.56 -14.90
C ASN A 71 11.00 15.58 -14.34
N GLN A 72 12.22 15.18 -13.98
CA GLN A 72 13.22 16.08 -13.40
C GLN A 72 13.75 17.16 -14.36
N THR A 73 13.09 18.31 -14.36
CA THR A 73 13.74 19.63 -14.42
C THR A 73 14.57 19.83 -13.15
N GLY A 74 15.79 19.26 -13.11
CA GLY A 74 16.79 19.52 -12.07
C GLY A 74 16.78 18.55 -10.88
N SER A 75 17.86 17.79 -10.74
CA SER A 75 18.06 16.64 -9.84
C SER A 75 18.12 16.92 -8.32
N LYS A 76 17.50 18.01 -7.85
CA LYS A 76 17.58 18.48 -6.45
C LYS A 76 16.26 18.99 -5.87
N CYS A 77 15.14 18.84 -6.58
CA CYS A 77 13.87 19.36 -6.07
C CYS A 77 13.35 18.47 -4.92
N ILE A 78 12.95 19.11 -3.83
CA ILE A 78 12.10 18.52 -2.80
C ILE A 78 10.69 18.94 -3.20
N GLU A 79 9.80 17.98 -3.39
CA GLU A 79 8.40 18.21 -3.71
C GLU A 79 7.57 17.97 -2.45
N THR A 80 6.63 18.87 -2.19
CA THR A 80 5.72 18.77 -1.06
C THR A 80 4.31 19.00 -1.55
N GLU A 81 3.41 18.07 -1.23
CA GLU A 81 1.98 18.17 -1.50
C GLU A 81 1.20 18.09 -0.19
N GLU A 82 0.10 18.85 -0.10
CA GLU A 82 -0.81 18.84 1.04
C GLU A 82 -2.23 18.64 0.53
N PHE A 83 -2.82 17.48 0.83
CA PHE A 83 -4.18 17.11 0.44
C PHE A 83 -4.68 15.91 1.26
N ASP A 84 -6.00 15.69 1.26
CA ASP A 84 -6.63 14.53 1.89
C ASP A 84 -6.32 13.27 1.06
N PHE A 85 -5.28 12.54 1.46
CA PHE A 85 -4.68 11.45 0.69
C PHE A 85 -5.48 10.16 0.86
N ASP A 86 -5.93 9.86 2.09
CA ASP A 86 -6.72 8.67 2.38
C ASP A 86 -8.23 8.89 2.48
N LEU A 87 -8.68 10.10 2.12
CA LEU A 87 -10.09 10.50 2.01
C LEU A 87 -10.83 10.45 3.35
N ASP A 88 -10.15 10.80 4.44
CA ASP A 88 -10.71 10.82 5.79
C ASP A 88 -11.20 12.21 6.25
N GLY A 89 -11.06 13.22 5.38
CA GLY A 89 -11.47 14.61 5.62
C GLY A 89 -10.39 15.48 6.23
N ASN A 90 -9.19 14.95 6.52
CA ASN A 90 -8.05 15.72 7.00
C ASN A 90 -6.91 15.65 5.98
N PRO A 91 -6.19 16.76 5.72
CA PRO A 91 -5.06 16.73 4.80
C PRO A 91 -3.82 16.05 5.42
N GLU A 92 -3.15 15.24 4.61
CA GLU A 92 -1.80 14.73 4.85
C GLU A 92 -0.76 15.65 4.19
N VAL A 93 0.48 15.54 4.67
CA VAL A 93 1.64 16.21 4.05
C VAL A 93 2.56 15.15 3.46
N LEU A 94 2.69 15.13 2.14
CA LEU A 94 3.51 14.18 1.40
C LEU A 94 4.79 14.89 0.94
N VAL A 95 5.95 14.42 1.38
CA VAL A 95 7.25 14.95 1.00
C VAL A 95 7.97 13.93 0.12
N SER A 96 8.34 14.30 -1.10
CA SER A 96 9.11 13.49 -2.04
C SER A 96 10.47 14.13 -2.31
N THR A 97 11.50 13.29 -2.32
CA THR A 97 12.88 13.66 -2.67
C THR A 97 13.47 12.59 -3.58
N PRO A 98 14.66 12.81 -4.18
CA PRO A 98 15.36 11.75 -4.90
C PRO A 98 15.72 10.52 -4.04
N LEU A 99 15.80 10.67 -2.71
CA LEU A 99 16.23 9.62 -1.79
C LEU A 99 15.06 8.89 -1.11
N LEU A 100 14.03 9.64 -0.72
CA LEU A 100 12.96 9.18 0.15
C LEU A 100 11.61 9.81 -0.19
N ASN A 101 10.55 9.09 0.15
CA ASN A 101 9.23 9.64 0.40
C ASN A 101 8.95 9.60 1.89
N ALA A 102 8.38 10.66 2.45
CA ALA A 102 7.96 10.73 3.85
C ALA A 102 6.57 11.35 3.94
N TYR A 103 5.58 10.57 4.42
CA TYR A 103 4.20 11.02 4.49
C TYR A 103 3.74 11.16 5.93
N PHE A 104 3.21 12.33 6.24
CA PHE A 104 2.83 12.74 7.58
C PHE A 104 1.33 12.93 7.66
N LYS A 105 0.76 12.58 8.82
CA LYS A 105 -0.65 12.80 9.17
C LYS A 105 -0.72 13.84 10.30
N PRO A 106 -0.77 15.16 9.99
CA PRO A 106 -0.68 16.24 10.98
C PRO A 106 -1.71 16.13 12.10
N PHE A 107 -2.96 15.83 11.76
CA PHE A 107 -4.06 15.74 12.73
C PHE A 107 -3.88 14.58 13.73
N MET A 108 -3.10 13.55 13.39
CA MET A 108 -2.76 12.43 14.27
C MET A 108 -1.37 12.61 14.89
N GLY A 109 -1.17 13.72 15.60
CA GLY A 109 0.07 14.00 16.31
C GLY A 109 1.29 14.14 15.41
N ALA A 110 1.10 14.58 14.16
CA ALA A 110 2.14 14.67 13.13
C ALA A 110 2.91 13.36 12.92
N SER A 111 2.21 12.23 12.99
CA SER A 111 2.81 10.91 12.82
C SER A 111 3.28 10.70 11.39
N LEU A 112 4.48 10.12 11.24
CA LEU A 112 5.00 9.61 9.98
C LEU A 112 4.39 8.22 9.74
N PHE A 113 3.55 8.08 8.73
CA PHE A 113 2.83 6.82 8.47
C PHE A 113 3.41 6.02 7.30
N GLU A 114 4.20 6.66 6.44
CA GLU A 114 4.90 6.03 5.31
C GLU A 114 6.30 6.61 5.18
N LEU A 115 7.29 5.75 4.99
CA LEU A 115 8.68 6.15 4.76
C LEU A 115 9.31 5.21 3.73
N ASP A 116 9.41 5.68 2.49
CA ASP A 116 10.02 4.91 1.42
C ASP A 116 11.49 5.28 1.26
N TYR A 117 12.34 4.26 1.17
CA TYR A 117 13.74 4.41 0.80
C TYR A 117 13.92 4.01 -0.67
N LYS A 118 13.95 5.02 -1.54
CA LYS A 118 13.97 4.85 -3.01
C LYS A 118 15.17 4.01 -3.50
N PRO A 119 16.40 4.11 -2.99
CA PRO A 119 17.51 3.28 -3.46
C PRO A 119 17.30 1.76 -3.35
N GLN A 120 16.53 1.31 -2.35
CA GLN A 120 16.25 -0.12 -2.13
C GLN A 120 14.80 -0.51 -2.43
N ASN A 121 13.96 0.44 -2.86
CA ASN A 121 12.53 0.24 -3.11
C ASN A 121 11.84 -0.40 -1.90
N LEU A 122 12.08 0.16 -0.72
CA LEU A 122 11.60 -0.38 0.55
C LEU A 122 10.82 0.67 1.30
N ASN A 123 9.60 0.34 1.68
CA ASN A 123 8.88 1.06 2.71
C ASN A 123 9.33 0.56 4.09
N LEU A 124 9.97 1.44 4.86
CA LEU A 124 10.53 1.14 6.19
C LEU A 124 9.44 0.98 7.27
N LEU A 125 8.26 1.54 7.02
CA LEU A 125 7.12 1.52 7.94
C LEU A 125 6.04 0.51 7.55
N THR A 126 6.33 -0.41 6.61
CA THR A 126 5.41 -1.46 6.16
C THR A 126 5.21 -2.50 7.27
N THR A 127 4.41 -2.11 8.24
CA THR A 127 4.11 -2.82 9.48
C THR A 127 2.61 -2.78 9.71
N LEU A 128 2.13 -3.59 10.65
CA LEU A 128 0.72 -3.60 11.05
C LEU A 128 0.64 -3.50 12.56
N THR A 129 -0.35 -2.76 13.03
CA THR A 129 -0.71 -2.76 14.45
C THR A 129 -1.49 -4.04 14.79
N ARG A 130 -1.35 -4.53 16.03
CA ARG A 130 -2.09 -5.71 16.49
C ARG A 130 -3.57 -5.37 16.58
N ARG A 131 -4.43 -6.14 15.90
CA ARG A 131 -5.89 -6.01 15.94
C ARG A 131 -6.51 -7.35 16.30
N LYS A 132 -7.69 -7.32 16.96
CA LYS A 132 -8.47 -8.52 17.24
C LYS A 132 -9.31 -8.84 16.01
N GLU A 133 -9.21 -10.09 15.54
CA GLU A 133 -10.05 -10.62 14.47
C GLU A 133 -11.18 -11.48 15.03
N ALA A 134 -12.27 -11.62 14.27
CA ALA A 134 -13.48 -12.34 14.73
C ALA A 134 -13.17 -13.81 15.12
N TYR A 135 -12.32 -14.48 14.36
CA TYR A 135 -11.95 -15.88 14.59
C TYR A 135 -11.01 -16.09 15.80
N HIS A 136 -10.46 -15.03 16.41
CA HIS A 136 -9.58 -15.20 17.58
C HIS A 136 -10.31 -15.82 18.78
N GLU A 137 -11.60 -15.54 18.97
CA GLU A 137 -12.36 -16.11 20.09
C GLU A 137 -12.55 -17.62 19.95
N GLU A 138 -12.73 -18.10 18.72
CA GLU A 138 -12.87 -19.52 18.41
C GLU A 138 -11.56 -20.26 18.67
N ILE A 139 -10.42 -19.69 18.26
CA ILE A 139 -9.09 -20.24 18.53
C ILE A 139 -8.83 -20.32 20.04
N ILE A 140 -9.13 -19.25 20.78
CA ILE A 140 -8.97 -19.23 22.24
C ILE A 140 -9.86 -20.30 22.87
N ARG A 141 -11.13 -20.39 22.47
CA ARG A 141 -12.07 -21.38 22.98
C ARG A 141 -11.60 -22.81 22.69
N ALA A 142 -11.16 -23.10 21.47
CA ALA A 142 -10.63 -24.41 21.08
C ALA A 142 -9.41 -24.79 21.94
N SER A 143 -8.47 -23.85 22.14
CA SER A 143 -7.28 -24.09 22.97
C SER A 143 -7.59 -24.40 24.45
N LEU A 144 -8.68 -23.85 24.98
CA LEU A 144 -9.14 -24.12 26.35
C LEU A 144 -9.80 -25.49 26.50
N PHE A 145 -10.39 -26.03 25.44
CA PHE A 145 -10.98 -27.37 25.45
C PHE A 145 -9.92 -28.47 25.31
N ASP A 146 -8.94 -28.28 24.42
CA ASP A 146 -7.81 -29.22 24.29
C ASP A 146 -7.03 -29.34 25.61
N SER A 147 -6.73 -28.21 26.24
CA SER A 147 -6.00 -28.18 27.52
C SER A 147 -6.75 -28.84 28.70
N LYS A 148 -8.09 -28.87 28.68
CA LYS A 148 -8.89 -29.64 29.66
C LYS A 148 -8.86 -31.14 29.38
N SER A 149 -8.96 -31.55 28.11
CA SER A 149 -8.88 -32.96 27.73
C SER A 149 -7.51 -33.59 28.03
N ASP A 150 -6.43 -32.81 27.86
CA ASP A 150 -5.08 -33.20 28.25
C ASP A 150 -4.86 -33.26 29.78
N MET A 151 -5.60 -32.44 30.55
CA MET A 151 -5.59 -32.51 32.02
C MET A 151 -6.36 -33.72 32.55
N GLU A 152 -7.52 -34.06 31.96
CA GLU A 152 -8.28 -35.26 32.32
C GLU A 152 -7.53 -36.54 31.95
N ASN A 153 -6.85 -36.59 30.79
CA ASN A 153 -6.02 -37.74 30.39
C ASN A 153 -4.71 -37.90 31.18
N LYS A 154 -4.22 -36.85 31.86
CA LYS A 154 -3.04 -36.95 32.75
C LYS A 154 -3.37 -37.49 34.15
N SER A 155 -4.64 -37.61 34.51
CA SER A 155 -5.06 -38.16 35.81
C SER A 155 -5.11 -39.69 35.84
N VAL A 156 -4.92 -40.36 34.68
CA VAL A 156 -4.88 -41.83 34.60
C VAL A 156 -3.62 -42.28 33.86
N LYS A 157 -2.50 -42.33 34.60
CA LYS A 157 -1.45 -43.37 34.48
C LYS A 157 -0.28 -43.05 35.43
N SER A 158 -0.23 -43.76 36.54
CA SER A 158 0.97 -44.40 37.09
C SER A 158 0.55 -45.19 38.33
N ILE A 159 1.03 -46.44 38.36
CA ILE A 159 0.93 -47.49 39.38
C ILE A 159 0.95 -46.98 40.82
#